data_AF-A0A7Y6MFT6-F1
#
_entry.id   AF-A0A7Y6MFT6-F1
#
_cell.length_a   1.000
_cell.length_b   1.000
_cell.length_c   1.000
_cell.angle_alpha   90.00
_cell.angle_beta   90.00
_cell.angle_gamma   90.00
#
_symmetry.space_group_name_H-M   'P 1'
#
loop_
_entity.id
_entity.type
_entity.pdbx_description
1 polymer ?
#
loop_
_entity_poly.entity_id
_entity_poly.type
_entity_poly.pdbx_seq_one_letter_code
_entity_poly.pdbx_strand_id
1 'polypeptide(L)'
;MTQSPAHLAVELEDLPALRELLDNGHSVEDPDENGWTLLHHAIDVEIDGHVQTGEPLHVDVTAYLLARGADPLASSPRHGTPLHQAESRRHWLAVEIIRAWAGSQV
;
A
#
# COMPACT_ATOMS: atom_id res chain seq x y z
N MET A 1 0.99 22.08 0.28
CA MET A 1 1.38 20.74 -0.18
C MET A 1 2.17 20.11 0.95
N THR A 2 1.47 19.60 1.96
CA THR A 2 2.10 18.88 3.07
C THR A 2 2.29 17.46 2.59
N GLN A 3 3.45 17.18 2.01
CA GLN A 3 3.84 15.86 1.54
C GLN A 3 3.87 14.94 2.76
N SER A 4 2.93 14.00 2.86
CA SER A 4 2.93 13.03 3.96
C SER A 4 4.25 12.25 3.92
N PRO A 5 5.07 12.28 4.99
CA PRO A 5 6.36 11.59 5.01
C PRO A 5 6.22 10.09 4.76
N ALA A 6 5.12 9.49 5.23
CA ALA A 6 4.83 8.08 5.03
C ALA A 6 4.51 7.78 3.56
N HIS A 7 3.75 8.64 2.87
CA HIS A 7 3.53 8.48 1.43
C HIS A 7 4.81 8.65 0.63
N LEU A 8 5.70 9.56 1.02
CA LEU A 8 7.01 9.69 0.38
C LEU A 8 7.88 8.44 0.58
N ALA A 9 7.85 7.84 1.78
CA ALA A 9 8.56 6.58 2.01
C ALA A 9 7.99 5.42 1.16
N VAL A 10 6.67 5.38 0.96
CA VAL A 10 6.02 4.42 0.06
C VAL A 10 6.41 4.64 -1.40
N GLU A 11 6.38 5.90 -1.88
CA GLU A 11 6.77 6.27 -3.26
C GLU A 11 8.21 5.85 -3.58
N LEU A 12 9.10 5.94 -2.60
CA LEU A 12 10.51 5.56 -2.73
C LEU A 12 10.78 4.08 -2.40
N GLU A 13 9.74 3.32 -2.05
CA GLU A 13 9.83 1.94 -1.54
C GLU A 13 10.83 1.79 -0.37
N ASP A 14 11.02 2.86 0.41
CA ASP A 14 11.95 2.95 1.53
C ASP A 14 11.31 2.35 2.79
N LEU A 15 11.34 1.01 2.85
CA LEU A 15 10.86 0.25 4.01
C LEU A 15 11.51 0.66 5.35
N PRO A 16 12.83 0.93 5.45
CA PRO A 16 13.43 1.47 6.66
C PRO A 16 12.80 2.78 7.13
N ALA A 17 12.65 3.77 6.24
CA ALA A 17 12.04 5.05 6.58
C ALA A 17 10.56 4.89 6.94
N LEU A 18 9.81 4.10 6.15
CA LEU A 18 8.41 3.80 6.42
C LEU A 18 8.23 3.14 7.79
N ARG A 19 9.12 2.21 8.14
CA ARG A 19 9.13 1.56 9.45
C ARG A 19 9.33 2.55 10.58
N GLU A 20 10.35 3.39 10.48
CA GLU A 20 10.63 4.41 11.50
C GLU A 20 9.44 5.35 11.69
N LEU A 21 8.80 5.79 10.60
CA LEU A 21 7.62 6.65 10.67
C LEU A 21 6.46 5.98 11.41
N LEU A 22 6.12 4.74 11.05
CA LEU A 22 5.04 4.00 11.70
C LEU A 22 5.37 3.64 13.16
N ASP A 23 6.64 3.40 13.48
CA ASP A 23 7.09 3.17 14.87
C ASP A 23 7.05 4.46 15.71
N ASN A 24 7.23 5.62 15.08
CA ASN A 24 7.06 6.94 15.70
C ASN A 24 5.58 7.39 15.81
N GLY A 25 4.62 6.50 15.51
CA GLY A 25 3.19 6.75 15.72
C GLY A 25 2.47 7.44 14.55
N HIS A 26 3.09 7.51 13.36
CA HIS A 26 2.35 7.87 12.15
C HIS A 26 1.28 6.80 11.88
N SER A 27 0.14 7.21 11.34
CA SER A 27 -0.97 6.28 11.14
C SER A 27 -0.76 5.48 9.86
N VAL A 28 -0.97 4.17 9.94
CA VAL A 28 -0.91 3.27 8.77
C VAL A 28 -2.02 3.58 7.76
N GLU A 29 -3.11 4.21 8.23
CA GLU A 29 -4.24 4.66 7.42
C GLU A 29 -4.12 6.12 6.98
N ASP A 30 -2.94 6.75 7.12
CA ASP A 30 -2.74 8.14 6.71
C ASP A 30 -3.17 8.33 5.25
N PRO A 31 -4.13 9.24 4.97
CA PRO A 31 -4.55 9.54 3.62
C PRO A 31 -3.67 10.65 3.00
N ASP A 32 -3.36 10.53 1.70
CA ASP A 32 -2.76 11.63 0.93
C ASP A 32 -3.79 12.71 0.55
N GLU A 33 -3.34 13.71 -0.21
CA GLU A 33 -4.20 14.80 -0.72
C GLU A 33 -5.30 14.27 -1.67
N ASN A 34 -5.13 13.08 -2.24
CA ASN A 34 -6.09 12.40 -3.09
C ASN A 34 -7.03 11.46 -2.32
N GLY A 35 -6.80 11.25 -1.01
CA GLY A 35 -7.52 10.29 -0.18
C GLY A 35 -7.07 8.84 -0.37
N TRP A 36 -5.89 8.61 -0.92
CA TRP A 36 -5.22 7.30 -0.91
C TRP A 36 -4.66 7.02 0.46
N THR A 37 -4.95 5.84 1.00
CA THR A 37 -4.20 5.31 2.14
C THR A 37 -2.80 4.89 1.68
N LEU A 38 -1.90 4.64 2.63
CA LEU A 38 -0.57 4.08 2.32
C LEU A 38 -0.66 2.78 1.50
N LEU A 39 -1.70 1.96 1.73
CA LEU A 39 -1.88 0.69 1.03
C LEU A 39 -2.34 0.87 -0.43
N HIS A 40 -3.18 1.87 -0.73
CA HIS A 40 -3.47 2.24 -2.11
C HIS A 40 -2.19 2.66 -2.84
N HIS A 41 -1.36 3.48 -2.18
CA HIS A 41 -0.15 4.01 -2.78
C HIS A 41 0.88 2.91 -3.05
N ALA A 42 1.06 1.97 -2.12
CA ALA A 42 1.98 0.83 -2.29
C ALA A 42 1.60 -0.03 -3.51
N ILE A 43 0.32 -0.36 -3.67
CA ILE A 43 -0.18 -1.13 -4.81
C ILE A 43 0.06 -0.40 -6.14
N ASP A 44 -0.06 0.92 -6.15
CA ASP A 44 0.19 1.73 -7.35
C ASP A 44 1.67 1.72 -7.74
N VAL A 45 2.55 2.01 -6.76
CA VAL A 45 4.00 2.09 -6.94
C VAL A 45 4.61 0.75 -7.35
N GLU A 46 4.23 -0.36 -6.70
CA GLU A 46 4.77 -1.70 -6.99
C GLU A 46 4.45 -2.13 -8.45
N ILE A 47 3.26 -1.78 -8.96
CA ILE A 47 2.88 -2.05 -10.36
C ILE A 47 3.61 -1.13 -11.31
N ASP A 48 3.65 0.16 -11.01
CA ASP A 48 4.28 1.16 -11.88
C ASP A 48 5.78 0.85 -12.00
N GLY A 49 6.45 0.50 -10.89
CA GLY A 49 7.83 0.02 -10.86
C GLY A 49 8.02 -1.23 -11.72
N HIS A 50 7.17 -2.25 -11.58
CA HIS A 50 7.19 -3.44 -12.43
C HIS A 50 7.04 -3.10 -13.92
N VAL A 51 6.08 -2.25 -14.29
CA VAL A 51 5.79 -1.88 -15.69
C VAL A 51 6.92 -1.05 -16.28
N GLN A 52 7.52 -0.15 -15.51
CA GLN A 52 8.56 0.77 -15.98
C GLN A 52 9.93 0.09 -16.12
N THR A 53 10.28 -0.78 -15.18
CA THR A 53 11.61 -1.41 -15.12
C THR A 53 11.64 -2.78 -15.79
N GLY A 54 10.51 -3.50 -15.81
CA GLY A 54 10.45 -4.91 -16.22
C GLY A 54 10.95 -5.89 -15.16
N GLU A 55 11.35 -5.42 -13.98
CA GLU A 55 11.72 -6.26 -12.84
C GLU A 55 10.51 -7.08 -12.34
N PRO A 56 10.71 -8.21 -11.67
CA PRO A 56 9.61 -9.00 -11.14
C PRO A 56 8.68 -8.19 -10.22
N LEU A 57 7.38 -8.34 -10.42
CA LEU A 57 6.37 -7.76 -9.54
C LEU A 57 6.56 -8.28 -8.11
N HIS A 58 6.58 -7.37 -7.14
CA HIS A 58 6.77 -7.67 -5.72
C HIS A 58 5.67 -7.00 -4.89
N VAL A 59 5.65 -7.28 -3.58
CA VAL A 59 4.61 -6.78 -2.64
C VAL A 59 5.22 -6.44 -1.27
N ASP A 60 6.50 -6.05 -1.22
CA ASP A 60 7.20 -5.88 0.05
C ASP A 60 6.58 -4.77 0.90
N VAL A 61 6.17 -3.66 0.28
CA VAL A 61 5.52 -2.54 0.97
C VAL A 61 4.09 -2.89 1.31
N THR A 62 3.35 -3.49 0.37
CA THR A 62 1.99 -4.00 0.59
C THR A 62 1.94 -4.98 1.77
N ALA A 63 2.83 -5.97 1.80
CA ALA A 63 2.93 -6.96 2.86
C ALA A 63 3.27 -6.32 4.21
N TYR A 64 4.19 -5.36 4.21
CA TYR A 64 4.59 -4.66 5.43
C TYR A 64 3.42 -3.85 6.01
N LEU A 65 2.70 -3.10 5.20
CA LEU A 65 1.55 -2.30 5.63
C LEU A 65 0.43 -3.19 6.19
N LEU A 66 0.11 -4.31 5.53
CA LEU A 66 -0.84 -5.31 6.06
C LEU A 66 -0.39 -5.87 7.42
N ALA A 67 0.90 -6.17 7.57
CA ALA A 67 1.47 -6.63 8.85
C ALA A 67 1.40 -5.56 9.95
N ARG A 68 1.35 -4.26 9.58
CA ARG A 68 1.13 -3.13 10.49
C ARG A 68 -0.36 -2.85 10.77
N GLY A 69 -1.26 -3.65 10.21
CA GLY A 69 -2.70 -3.55 10.43
C GLY A 69 -3.42 -2.61 9.47
N ALA A 70 -2.82 -2.32 8.30
CA ALA A 70 -3.53 -1.59 7.25
C ALA A 70 -4.80 -2.34 6.83
N ASP A 71 -5.93 -1.65 6.73
CA ASP A 71 -7.21 -2.21 6.31
C ASP A 71 -7.30 -2.27 4.77
N PRO A 72 -7.27 -3.46 4.15
CA PRO A 72 -7.39 -3.60 2.71
C PRO A 72 -8.80 -3.27 2.17
N LEU A 73 -9.76 -3.02 3.06
CA LEU A 73 -11.13 -2.62 2.74
C LEU A 73 -11.39 -1.13 3.05
N ALA A 74 -10.38 -0.39 3.52
CA ALA A 74 -10.48 1.05 3.74
C ALA A 74 -10.85 1.76 2.43
N SER A 75 -12.03 2.37 2.37
CA SER A 75 -12.53 2.97 1.13
C SER A 75 -12.02 4.39 0.96
N SER A 76 -11.36 4.64 -0.17
CA SER A 76 -11.10 5.97 -0.70
C SER A 76 -12.29 6.43 -1.55
N PRO A 77 -12.84 7.64 -1.33
CA PRO A 77 -14.03 8.13 -2.06
C PRO A 77 -13.91 8.14 -3.58
N ARG A 78 -12.68 8.22 -4.11
CA ARG A 78 -12.40 8.26 -5.55
C ARG A 78 -11.81 6.96 -6.10
N HIS A 79 -11.27 6.10 -5.25
CA HIS A 79 -10.39 5.02 -5.67
C HIS A 79 -10.85 3.63 -5.22
N GLY A 80 -11.95 3.55 -4.47
CA GLY A 80 -12.47 2.29 -3.94
C GLY A 80 -11.59 1.81 -2.79
N THR A 81 -11.49 0.49 -2.62
CA THR A 81 -10.62 -0.10 -1.60
C THR A 81 -9.26 -0.48 -2.19
N PRO A 82 -8.21 -0.65 -1.37
CA PRO A 82 -6.92 -1.19 -1.83
C PRO A 82 -7.10 -2.52 -2.58
N LEU A 83 -7.95 -3.42 -2.07
CA LEU A 83 -8.26 -4.67 -2.77
C LEU A 83 -8.87 -4.44 -4.16
N HIS A 84 -9.82 -3.49 -4.28
CA HIS A 84 -10.40 -3.14 -5.58
C HIS A 84 -9.34 -2.59 -6.55
N GLN A 85 -8.42 -1.76 -6.08
CA GLN A 85 -7.32 -1.23 -6.89
C GLN A 85 -6.41 -2.36 -7.39
N ALA A 86 -5.99 -3.27 -6.50
CA ALA A 86 -5.16 -4.43 -6.86
C ALA A 86 -5.84 -5.31 -7.93
N GLU A 87 -7.14 -5.58 -7.79
CA GLU A 87 -7.91 -6.34 -8.78
C GLU A 87 -7.99 -5.59 -10.12
N SER A 88 -8.30 -4.29 -10.11
CA SER A 88 -8.46 -3.48 -11.31
C SER A 88 -7.17 -3.30 -12.11
N ARG A 89 -6.03 -3.14 -11.43
CA ARG A 89 -4.70 -3.01 -12.04
C ARG A 89 -4.02 -4.36 -12.29
N ARG A 90 -4.71 -5.48 -12.00
CA ARG A 90 -4.23 -6.85 -12.20
C ARG A 90 -2.94 -7.17 -11.42
N HIS A 91 -2.79 -6.56 -10.24
CA HIS A 91 -1.71 -6.87 -9.30
C HIS A 91 -2.00 -8.19 -8.58
N TRP A 92 -1.91 -9.29 -9.30
CA TRP A 92 -2.31 -10.61 -8.80
C TRP A 92 -1.63 -10.97 -7.47
N LEU A 93 -0.35 -10.59 -7.29
CA LEU A 93 0.38 -10.87 -6.05
C LEU A 93 -0.19 -10.11 -4.84
N ALA A 94 -0.55 -8.82 -5.02
CA ALA A 94 -1.21 -8.03 -3.98
C ALA A 94 -2.62 -8.59 -3.68
N VAL A 95 -3.36 -9.03 -4.69
CA VAL A 95 -4.68 -9.67 -4.50
C VAL A 95 -4.55 -10.93 -3.64
N GLU A 96 -3.60 -11.80 -3.95
CA GLU A 96 -3.39 -13.04 -3.20
C GLU A 96 -2.98 -12.77 -1.74
N ILE A 97 -2.03 -11.85 -1.51
CA ILE A 97 -1.58 -11.56 -0.14
C ILE A 97 -2.66 -10.87 0.70
N ILE A 98 -3.44 -9.97 0.11
CA ILE A 98 -4.57 -9.31 0.78
C ILE A 98 -5.64 -10.33 1.16
N ARG A 99 -6.00 -11.24 0.25
CA ARG A 99 -6.99 -12.29 0.51
C ARG A 99 -6.51 -13.26 1.59
N ALA A 100 -5.24 -13.66 1.54
CA ALA A 100 -4.63 -14.50 2.57
C ALA A 100 -4.64 -13.81 3.94
N TRP A 101 -4.31 -12.51 3.98
CA TRP A 101 -4.36 -11.72 5.21
C TRP A 101 -5.79 -11.62 5.75
N ALA A 102 -6.77 -11.27 4.92
CA ALA A 102 -8.17 -11.15 5.34
C ALA A 102 -8.75 -12.48 5.84
N GLY A 103 -8.35 -13.61 5.24
CA GLY A 103 -8.75 -14.94 5.67
C GLY A 103 -8.05 -15.44 6.94
N SER A 104 -7.02 -14.75 7.43
CA SER A 104 -6.29 -15.09 8.67
C SER A 104 -6.80 -14.35 9.91
N GLN A 105 -7.72 -13.40 9.74
CA GLN A 105 -8.29 -12.59 10.83
C GLN A 105 -9.56 -13.23 11.45
N VAL A 106 -9.87 -14.50 11.14
CA VAL A 106 -11.02 -15.28 11.65
C VAL A 106 -10.64 -16.31 12.70
#